data_AF-A0A353DXE9-F1
#
_entry.id   AF-A0A353DXE9-F1
#
_cell.length_a   1.000
_cell.length_b   1.000
_cell.length_c   1.000
_cell.angle_alpha   90.00
_cell.angle_beta   90.00
_cell.angle_gamma   90.00
#
_symmetry.space_group_name_H-M   'P 1'
#
loop_
_entity.id
_entity.type
_entity.pdbx_description
1 polymer ?
#
loop_
_entity_poly.entity_id
_entity_poly.type
_entity_poly.pdbx_seq_one_letter_code
_entity_poly.pdbx_strand_id
1 'polypeptide(L)'
;MVTSWVVLVSIFLVACKSSYYKKKADKNTYGILEKIQNDLFGKKDPFTIDTPYSDRSPDEVSSQEILADRDLKEIMEIDVDRALEIAIASSREYQSQKESLYLSALSLSETEFVFSPQFLATAGADYTNPKGDGDPSMG
;
A
#
# COMPACT_ATOMS: atom_id res chain seq x y z
N MET A 1 8.50 -3.91 -41.00
CA MET A 1 7.31 -3.06 -40.73
C MET A 1 6.35 -3.69 -39.72
N VAL A 2 6.09 -5.00 -39.77
CA VAL A 2 5.15 -5.70 -38.86
C VAL A 2 5.69 -5.85 -37.42
N THR A 3 7.00 -6.01 -37.24
CA THR A 3 7.64 -6.19 -35.92
C THR A 3 7.53 -4.96 -35.01
N SER A 4 7.47 -3.75 -35.56
CA SER A 4 7.36 -2.51 -34.77
C SER A 4 5.98 -2.31 -34.17
N TRP A 5 4.93 -2.91 -34.77
CA TRP A 5 3.55 -2.78 -34.28
C TRP A 5 3.26 -3.79 -33.16
N VAL A 6 3.87 -4.97 -33.22
CA VAL A 6 3.75 -6.02 -32.19
C VAL A 6 4.40 -5.58 -30.87
N VAL A 7 5.56 -4.90 -30.93
CA VAL A 7 6.23 -4.38 -29.72
C VAL A 7 5.41 -3.27 -29.04
N LEU A 8 4.78 -2.38 -29.82
CA LEU A 8 3.93 -1.31 -29.31
C LEU A 8 2.65 -1.85 -28.62
N VAL A 9 2.05 -2.91 -29.16
CA VAL A 9 0.87 -3.57 -28.55
C VAL A 9 1.25 -4.33 -27.27
N SER A 10 2.43 -4.96 -27.25
CA SER A 10 2.90 -5.73 -26.09
C SER A 10 3.20 -4.85 -24.86
N ILE A 11 3.57 -3.58 -25.05
CA ILE A 11 3.88 -2.66 -23.95
C ILE A 11 2.61 -2.18 -23.21
N PHE A 12 1.47 -2.10 -23.89
CA PHE A 12 0.21 -1.65 -23.29
C PHE A 12 -0.42 -2.66 -22.32
N LEU A 13 -0.03 -3.94 -22.38
CA LEU A 13 -0.57 -5.00 -21.52
C LEU A 13 0.05 -5.06 -20.11
N VAL A 14 1.05 -4.22 -19.81
CA VAL A 14 1.76 -4.21 -18.51
C VAL A 14 1.36 -3.00 -17.65
N ALA A 15 0.29 -2.29 -17.98
CA ALA A 15 -0.22 -1.19 -17.14
C ALA A 15 -0.83 -1.74 -15.84
N CYS A 16 0.02 -2.05 -14.87
CA CYS A 16 -0.37 -2.52 -13.55
C CYS A 16 -0.91 -1.34 -12.74
N LYS A 17 -2.21 -1.39 -12.39
CA LYS A 17 -2.87 -0.34 -11.60
C LYS A 17 -2.38 -0.40 -10.15
N SER A 18 -1.86 0.72 -9.63
CA SER A 18 -1.35 0.84 -8.25
C SER A 18 -2.36 0.42 -7.17
N SER A 19 -3.66 0.61 -7.43
CA SER A 19 -4.74 0.24 -6.52
C SER A 19 -4.77 -1.26 -6.18
N TYR A 20 -4.30 -2.13 -7.09
CA TYR A 20 -4.24 -3.57 -6.82
C TYR A 20 -3.22 -3.91 -5.73
N TYR A 21 -2.05 -3.28 -5.80
CA TYR A 21 -0.98 -3.48 -4.82
C TYR A 21 -1.35 -2.93 -3.44
N LYS A 22 -2.04 -1.78 -3.38
CA LYS A 22 -2.61 -1.24 -2.13
C LYS A 22 -3.50 -2.28 -1.45
N LYS A 23 -4.52 -2.78 -2.16
CA LYS A 23 -5.47 -3.77 -1.61
C LYS A 23 -4.80 -5.06 -1.14
N LYS A 24 -3.76 -5.52 -1.85
CA LYS A 24 -3.01 -6.72 -1.46
C LYS A 24 -2.17 -6.47 -0.20
N ALA A 25 -1.52 -5.31 -0.09
CA ALA A 25 -0.77 -4.92 1.09
C ALA A 25 -1.70 -4.81 2.31
N ASP A 26 -2.82 -4.09 2.18
CA ASP A 26 -3.80 -3.93 3.26
C ASP A 26 -4.33 -5.27 3.77
N LYS A 27 -4.68 -6.18 2.86
CA LYS A 27 -5.15 -7.53 3.22
C LYS A 27 -4.13 -8.30 4.07
N ASN A 28 -2.85 -8.25 3.70
CA ASN A 28 -1.81 -8.95 4.44
C ASN A 28 -1.58 -8.32 5.82
N THR A 29 -1.47 -6.99 5.86
CA THR A 29 -1.27 -6.23 7.10
C THR A 29 -2.42 -6.45 8.09
N TYR A 30 -3.67 -6.39 7.61
CA TYR A 30 -4.83 -6.65 8.46
C TYR A 30 -4.89 -8.10 8.93
N GLY A 31 -4.49 -9.06 8.10
CA GLY A 31 -4.39 -10.47 8.50
C GLY A 31 -3.38 -10.70 9.64
N ILE A 32 -2.24 -10.01 9.61
CA ILE A 32 -1.26 -10.04 10.71
C ILE A 32 -1.85 -9.45 11.99
N LEU A 33 -2.49 -8.28 11.90
CA LEU A 33 -3.12 -7.63 13.05
C LEU A 33 -4.21 -8.50 13.68
N GLU A 34 -5.09 -9.11 12.87
CA GLU A 34 -6.11 -10.03 13.36
C GLU A 34 -5.53 -11.23 14.09
N LYS A 35 -4.42 -11.78 13.58
CA LYS A 35 -3.74 -12.91 14.21
C LYS A 35 -3.18 -12.50 15.57
N ILE A 36 -2.45 -11.39 15.63
CA ILE A 36 -1.86 -10.87 16.88
C ILE A 36 -2.97 -10.51 17.89
N GLN A 37 -4.04 -9.86 17.46
CA GLN A 37 -5.18 -9.54 18.34
C GLN A 37 -5.81 -10.80 18.91
N ASN A 38 -6.04 -11.82 18.09
CA ASN A 38 -6.59 -13.08 18.53
C ASN A 38 -5.66 -13.80 19.52
N ASP A 39 -4.35 -13.78 19.27
CA ASP A 39 -3.36 -14.43 20.13
C ASP A 39 -3.21 -13.73 21.49
N LEU A 40 -3.37 -12.39 21.54
CA LEU A 40 -3.24 -11.61 22.77
C LEU A 40 -4.56 -11.47 23.56
N PHE A 41 -5.67 -11.26 22.87
CA PHE A 41 -6.96 -10.91 23.48
C PHE A 41 -8.03 -11.99 23.31
N GLY A 42 -7.75 -13.06 22.57
CA GLY A 42 -8.72 -14.12 22.26
C GLY A 42 -9.89 -13.67 21.38
N LYS A 43 -9.81 -12.46 20.81
CA LYS A 43 -10.84 -11.86 19.97
C LYS A 43 -10.23 -11.04 18.85
N LYS A 44 -11.01 -10.83 17.79
CA LYS A 44 -10.66 -9.96 16.66
C LYS A 44 -11.53 -8.73 16.70
N ASP A 45 -10.90 -7.56 16.76
CA ASP A 45 -11.61 -6.29 16.71
C ASP A 45 -11.50 -5.70 15.29
N PRO A 46 -12.57 -5.10 14.73
CA PRO A 46 -12.51 -4.49 13.40
C PRO A 46 -11.43 -3.40 13.34
N PHE A 47 -10.51 -3.53 12.39
CA PHE A 47 -9.43 -2.57 12.16
C PHE A 47 -9.45 -2.09 10.71
N THR A 48 -9.42 -0.77 10.53
CA THR A 48 -9.27 -0.12 9.22
C THR A 48 -8.56 1.21 9.37
N ILE A 49 -7.67 1.55 8.44
CA ILE A 49 -7.05 2.89 8.37
C ILE A 49 -7.78 3.81 7.38
N ASP A 50 -8.81 3.32 6.70
CA ASP A 50 -9.50 4.11 5.70
C ASP A 50 -10.36 5.20 6.35
N THR A 51 -10.30 6.38 5.73
CA THR A 51 -11.12 7.54 6.05
C THR A 51 -12.21 7.71 4.98
N PRO A 52 -13.25 8.54 5.19
CA PRO A 52 -14.24 8.86 4.16
C PRO A 52 -13.64 9.40 2.85
N TYR A 53 -12.39 9.88 2.89
CA TYR A 53 -11.68 10.44 1.75
C TYR A 53 -10.68 9.47 1.10
N SER A 54 -10.47 8.26 1.66
CA SER A 54 -9.44 7.30 1.21
C SER A 54 -9.62 6.81 -0.23
N ASP A 55 -10.84 6.84 -0.75
CA ASP A 55 -11.17 6.40 -2.11
C ASP A 55 -11.01 7.50 -3.17
N ARG A 56 -10.85 8.76 -2.74
CA ARG A 56 -10.75 9.93 -3.62
C ARG A 56 -9.30 10.36 -3.80
N SER A 57 -9.02 11.03 -4.91
CA SER A 57 -7.70 11.63 -5.10
C SER A 57 -7.52 12.82 -4.12
N PRO A 58 -6.32 13.05 -3.58
CA PRO A 58 -6.08 14.19 -2.68
C PRO A 58 -6.44 15.54 -3.30
N ASP A 59 -6.29 15.68 -4.63
CA ASP A 59 -6.57 16.90 -5.37
C ASP A 59 -8.08 17.18 -5.52
N GLU A 60 -8.92 16.14 -5.39
CA GLU A 60 -10.38 16.25 -5.44
C GLU A 60 -11.01 16.60 -4.09
N VAL A 61 -10.25 16.53 -2.99
CA VAL A 61 -10.75 16.81 -1.64
C VAL A 61 -10.47 18.26 -1.30
N SER A 62 -11.52 19.10 -1.32
CA SER A 62 -11.38 20.53 -1.04
C SER A 62 -11.29 20.81 0.47
N SER A 63 -10.50 21.82 0.84
CA SER A 63 -10.43 22.28 2.23
C SER A 63 -11.79 22.72 2.77
N GLN A 64 -12.65 23.29 1.91
CA GLN A 64 -14.00 23.72 2.27
C GLN A 64 -14.89 22.54 2.67
N GLU A 65 -14.78 21.43 1.95
CA GLU A 65 -15.48 20.17 2.26
C GLU A 65 -15.06 19.61 3.63
N ILE A 66 -13.74 19.56 3.90
CA ILE A 66 -13.20 19.10 5.19
C ILE A 66 -13.70 19.98 6.35
N LEU A 67 -13.80 21.29 6.13
CA LEU A 67 -14.29 22.23 7.15
C LEU A 67 -15.80 22.13 7.35
N ALA A 68 -16.56 21.84 6.30
CA ALA A 68 -18.00 21.62 6.38
C ALA A 68 -18.36 20.30 7.10
N ASP A 69 -17.57 19.25 6.90
CA ASP A 69 -17.73 17.96 7.60
C ASP A 69 -17.47 18.07 9.11
N ARG A 70 -16.68 19.08 9.52
CA ARG A 70 -16.41 19.38 10.94
C ARG A 70 -17.49 20.22 11.61
N ASP A 71 -18.60 20.55 10.94
CA ASP A 71 -19.64 21.41 11.52
C ASP A 71 -20.33 20.64 12.68
N LEU A 72 -19.87 20.89 13.91
CA LEU A 72 -20.35 20.36 15.19
C LEU A 72 -21.79 20.83 15.54
N LYS A 73 -22.56 21.25 14.53
CA LYS A 73 -23.93 21.71 14.73
C LYS A 73 -24.77 20.51 15.12
N GLU A 74 -25.48 20.69 16.22
CA GLU A 74 -26.58 19.83 16.66
C GLU A 74 -26.19 18.61 17.50
N ILE A 75 -25.43 18.85 18.57
CA ILE A 75 -25.42 17.90 19.69
C ILE A 75 -25.91 18.62 20.94
N MET A 76 -27.23 18.60 21.16
CA MET A 76 -27.84 19.18 22.37
C MET A 76 -27.83 18.23 23.56
N GLU A 77 -27.63 16.93 23.37
CA GLU A 77 -27.43 15.95 24.45
C GLU A 77 -26.39 14.91 24.01
N ILE A 78 -25.32 14.75 24.80
CA ILE A 78 -24.27 13.76 24.58
C ILE A 78 -24.28 12.82 25.79
N ASP A 79 -24.40 11.52 25.53
CA ASP A 79 -24.14 10.48 26.52
C ASP A 79 -22.63 10.24 26.65
N VAL A 80 -22.17 9.64 27.76
CA VAL A 80 -20.75 9.37 28.01
C VAL A 80 -20.15 8.49 26.90
N ASP A 81 -20.88 7.48 26.45
CA ASP A 81 -20.44 6.61 25.36
C ASP A 81 -20.25 7.42 24.07
N ARG A 82 -21.21 8.32 23.77
CA ARG A 82 -21.14 9.19 22.60
C ARG A 82 -20.01 10.22 22.69
N ALA A 83 -19.75 10.76 23.89
CA ALA A 83 -18.63 11.65 24.14
C ALA A 83 -17.30 10.95 23.85
N LEU A 84 -17.15 9.70 24.28
CA LEU A 84 -15.95 8.91 24.06
C LEU A 84 -15.76 8.59 22.58
N GLU A 85 -16.82 8.20 21.86
CA GLU A 85 -16.75 7.98 20.41
C GLU A 85 -16.25 9.22 19.66
N ILE A 86 -16.79 10.39 19.99
CA ILE A 86 -16.40 11.66 19.37
C ILE A 86 -14.96 12.02 19.74
N ALA A 87 -14.55 11.78 20.99
CA ALA A 87 -13.17 11.99 21.42
C ALA A 87 -12.19 11.11 20.63
N ILE A 88 -12.52 9.83 20.41
CA ILE A 88 -11.70 8.91 19.61
C ILE A 88 -11.67 9.33 18.13
N ALA A 89 -12.81 9.73 17.58
CA ALA A 89 -12.92 10.15 16.18
C ALA A 89 -12.17 11.46 15.90
N SER A 90 -12.13 12.38 16.86
CA SER A 90 -11.50 13.70 16.72
C SER A 90 -10.04 13.77 17.20
N SER A 91 -9.57 12.80 18.00
CA SER A 91 -8.20 12.79 18.50
C SER A 91 -7.19 12.42 17.41
N ARG A 92 -6.27 13.34 17.12
CA ARG A 92 -5.16 13.12 16.18
C ARG A 92 -4.15 12.13 16.73
N GLU A 93 -3.94 12.14 18.04
CA GLU A 93 -3.01 11.25 18.74
C GLU A 93 -3.47 9.80 18.61
N TYR A 94 -4.77 9.54 18.78
CA TYR A 94 -5.34 8.21 18.58
C TYR A 94 -5.17 7.73 17.14
N GLN A 95 -5.54 8.56 16.14
CA GLN A 95 -5.37 8.20 14.73
C GLN A 95 -3.90 7.96 14.37
N SER A 96 -2.98 8.79 14.87
CA SER A 96 -1.54 8.61 14.64
C SER A 96 -1.01 7.31 15.23
N GLN A 97 -1.46 6.92 16.42
CA GLN A 97 -1.07 5.64 17.03
C GLN A 97 -1.62 4.45 16.25
N LYS A 98 -2.87 4.56 15.75
CA LYS A 98 -3.49 3.55 14.90
C LYS A 98 -2.72 3.36 13.59
N GLU A 99 -2.33 4.46 12.94
CA GLU A 99 -1.50 4.44 11.73
C GLU A 99 -0.10 3.87 12.01
N SER A 100 0.52 4.24 13.14
CA SER A 100 1.81 3.68 13.56
C SER A 100 1.75 2.16 13.77
N LEU A 101 0.65 1.66 14.34
CA LEU A 101 0.42 0.23 14.49
C LEU A 101 0.29 -0.46 13.12
N TYR A 102 -0.46 0.13 12.20
CA TYR A 102 -0.57 -0.35 10.82
C TYR A 102 0.80 -0.41 10.13
N LEU A 103 1.61 0.64 10.23
CA LEU A 103 2.94 0.69 9.63
C LEU A 103 3.89 -0.36 10.22
N SER A 104 3.77 -0.64 11.52
CA SER A 104 4.55 -1.68 12.18
C SER A 104 4.19 -3.07 11.65
N ALA A 105 2.91 -3.35 11.48
CA ALA A 105 2.44 -4.60 10.87
C ALA A 105 2.79 -4.70 9.38
N LEU A 106 2.75 -3.58 8.65
CA LEU A 106 3.14 -3.52 7.24
C LEU A 106 4.64 -3.84 7.07
N SER A 107 5.50 -3.28 7.92
CA SER A 107 6.94 -3.59 7.96
C SER A 107 7.19 -5.08 8.28
N LEU A 108 6.40 -5.66 9.18
CA LEU A 108 6.46 -7.09 9.44
C LEU A 108 6.04 -7.91 8.21
N SER A 109 4.97 -7.52 7.51
CA SER A 109 4.56 -8.17 6.25
C SER A 109 5.63 -8.09 5.17
N GLU A 110 6.35 -6.96 5.07
CA GLU A 110 7.47 -6.81 4.16
C GLU A 110 8.60 -7.78 4.50
N THR A 111 8.93 -7.90 5.79
CA THR A 111 9.94 -8.84 6.27
C THR A 111 9.56 -10.28 5.93
N GLU A 112 8.32 -10.70 6.23
CA GLU A 112 7.81 -12.03 5.86
C GLU A 112 7.87 -12.27 4.34
N PHE A 113 7.59 -11.24 3.54
CA PHE A 113 7.67 -11.31 2.08
C PHE A 113 9.12 -11.50 1.57
N VAL A 114 10.10 -10.81 2.15
CA VAL A 114 11.52 -10.96 1.80
C VAL A 114 12.05 -12.35 2.12
N PHE A 115 11.60 -12.96 3.23
CA PHE A 115 11.99 -14.32 3.59
C PHE A 115 11.17 -15.42 2.88
N SER A 116 10.16 -15.06 2.10
CA SER A 116 9.37 -16.01 1.30
C SER A 116 10.06 -16.34 -0.03
N PRO A 117 9.95 -17.58 -0.54
CA PRO A 117 10.54 -17.96 -1.82
C PRO A 117 9.92 -17.15 -2.96
N GLN A 118 10.72 -16.31 -3.62
CA GLN A 118 10.28 -15.50 -4.74
C GLN A 118 10.60 -16.17 -6.07
N PHE A 119 9.57 -16.63 -6.76
CA PHE A 119 9.70 -17.21 -8.10
C PHE A 119 9.78 -16.08 -9.14
N LEU A 120 10.99 -15.61 -9.41
CA LEU A 120 11.29 -14.65 -10.48
C LEU A 120 11.72 -15.42 -11.73
N ALA A 121 10.97 -15.28 -12.83
CA ALA A 121 11.37 -15.81 -14.14
C ALA A 121 12.21 -14.77 -14.88
N THR A 122 13.53 -14.93 -14.85
CA THR A 122 14.47 -14.07 -15.58
C THR A 122 14.94 -14.76 -16.86
N ALA A 123 14.71 -14.14 -18.02
CA ALA A 123 15.27 -14.58 -19.30
C ALA A 123 16.45 -13.68 -19.67
N GLY A 124 17.66 -14.24 -19.73
CA GLY A 124 18.88 -13.56 -20.19
C GLY A 124 19.38 -14.15 -21.51
N ALA A 125 19.93 -13.31 -22.38
CA ALA A 125 20.60 -13.74 -23.61
C ALA A 125 21.99 -13.07 -23.65
N ASP A 126 23.03 -13.88 -23.53
CA ASP A 126 24.43 -13.43 -23.67
C ASP A 126 24.92 -13.69 -25.09
N TYR A 127 25.46 -12.66 -25.74
CA TYR A 127 26.12 -12.77 -27.04
C TYR A 127 27.57 -12.32 -26.92
N THR A 128 28.50 -13.27 -26.84
CA THR A 128 29.94 -12.99 -26.92
C THR A 128 30.39 -13.14 -28.38
N ASN A 129 30.95 -12.09 -28.98
CA ASN A 129 31.60 -12.17 -30.30
C ASN A 129 32.99 -12.79 -30.13
N PRO A 130 33.28 -14.01 -30.63
CA PRO A 130 34.62 -14.56 -30.63
C PRO A 130 35.36 -14.00 -31.86
N LYS A 131 35.74 -12.73 -31.84
CA LYS A 131 36.69 -12.22 -32.81
C LYS A 131 37.93 -11.78 -32.06
N GLY A 132 38.85 -12.75 -31.97
CA GLY A 132 40.18 -12.60 -31.42
C GLY A 132 40.90 -11.39 -32.02
N ASP A 133 41.39 -10.58 -31.11
CA ASP A 133 42.63 -9.85 -31.16
C ASP A 133 43.68 -10.43 -32.14
N GLY A 134 43.95 -9.67 -33.20
CA GLY A 134 45.21 -9.71 -33.91
C GLY A 134 45.91 -8.37 -33.68
N ASP A 135 46.68 -8.27 -32.60
CA ASP A 135 47.67 -7.22 -32.40
C ASP A 135 48.79 -7.36 -33.45
N PRO A 136 49.10 -6.32 -34.25
CA PRO A 136 50.37 -6.25 -34.94
C PRO A 136 51.35 -5.41 -34.09
N SER A 137 51.99 -6.06 -33.11
CA SER A 137 53.30 -5.66 -32.64
C SER A 137 54.35 -6.43 -33.44
N MET A 138 55.24 -5.69 -34.12
CA MET A 138 56.69 -5.92 -34.31
C MET A 138 57.15 -5.29 -35.64
N GLY A 139 58.14 -4.37 -35.55
CA GLY A 139 59.05 -4.01 -36.64
C GLY A 139 59.07 -2.55 -37.02
#